data_AF-A0AAN7BLM7-F1
#
_entry.id   AF-A0AAN7BLM7-F1
#
_cell.length_a   1.000
_cell.length_b   1.000
_cell.length_c   1.000
_cell.angle_alpha   90.00
_cell.angle_beta   90.00
_cell.angle_gamma   90.00
#
_symmetry.space_group_name_H-M   'P 1'
#
loop_
_entity.id
_entity.type
_entity.pdbx_description
1 polymer ?
#
loop_
_entity_poly.entity_id
_entity_poly.type
_entity_poly.pdbx_seq_one_letter_code
_entity_poly.pdbx_strand_id
1 'polypeptide(L)'
;MDRNKKRRYSSSSTSPTTRPTKRVQLDYDIDDYDKKKKKPVITQEDKKRGKRLFGGVLSTLSQPTTTSLHQKRKAEIERKLRERAEREKEIMRRERLDEREEGMLRRHAVVLKRALWLQTESEPRLFYKPWRLTREQKEKVEKQVADAEKQIEREKEEFRGYKESRLRELGVYSSSSPGRESRDIGKQSGQKEPSQDDRNRPPPRSRKDEMIEEYNEDTVC
;
A
#
# COMPACT_ATOMS: atom_id res chain seq x y z
N MET A 1 34.66 -41.21 -7.83
CA MET A 1 33.19 -41.34 -7.75
C MET A 1 32.57 -39.97 -8.02
N ASP A 2 32.44 -39.64 -9.30
CA ASP A 2 31.75 -38.45 -9.81
C ASP A 2 30.26 -38.49 -9.49
N ARG A 3 29.70 -37.39 -8.99
CA ARG A 3 28.26 -37.13 -9.01
C ARG A 3 27.97 -35.69 -9.43
N ASN A 4 28.10 -35.48 -10.73
CA ASN A 4 27.46 -34.40 -11.47
C ASN A 4 25.97 -34.73 -11.65
N LYS A 5 25.05 -33.98 -11.04
CA LYS A 5 23.62 -33.98 -11.40
C LYS A 5 23.07 -32.55 -11.35
N LYS A 6 23.21 -31.86 -12.48
CA LYS A 6 22.37 -30.73 -12.89
C LYS A 6 20.90 -31.17 -12.90
N ARG A 7 20.05 -30.50 -12.11
CA ARG A 7 18.60 -30.45 -12.36
C ARG A 7 18.16 -28.99 -12.45
N ARG A 8 17.92 -28.56 -13.69
CA ARG A 8 17.20 -27.36 -14.10
C ARG A 8 15.76 -27.75 -14.40
N TYR A 9 14.79 -27.16 -13.70
CA TYR A 9 13.40 -26.82 -14.10
C TYR A 9 12.69 -26.33 -12.82
N SER A 10 11.85 -25.29 -12.74
CA SER A 10 11.29 -24.34 -13.71
C SER A 10 10.62 -23.20 -12.95
N SER A 11 10.84 -21.98 -13.43
CA SER A 11 10.00 -20.80 -13.24
C SER A 11 8.73 -20.90 -14.10
N SER A 12 7.55 -20.69 -13.52
CA SER A 12 6.32 -20.44 -14.30
C SER A 12 5.80 -19.04 -13.99
N SER A 13 6.12 -18.12 -14.90
CA SER A 13 5.49 -16.80 -15.04
C SER A 13 4.38 -16.86 -16.09
N THR A 14 3.21 -16.30 -15.74
CA THR A 14 2.27 -15.53 -16.58
C THR A 14 1.74 -16.14 -17.89
N SER A 15 0.41 -16.26 -18.04
CA SER A 15 -0.40 -15.46 -19.00
C SER A 15 -1.90 -15.83 -18.98
N PRO A 16 -2.80 -14.89 -19.34
CA PRO A 16 -4.24 -14.98 -19.16
C PRO A 16 -5.00 -15.67 -20.32
N THR A 17 -6.11 -16.28 -19.95
CA THR A 17 -7.12 -16.96 -20.77
C THR A 17 -7.76 -16.07 -21.84
N THR A 18 -7.70 -16.47 -23.11
CA THR A 18 -8.57 -15.95 -24.19
C THR A 18 -9.30 -17.12 -24.87
N ARG A 19 -10.59 -16.89 -25.16
CA ARG A 19 -11.60 -17.84 -25.66
C ARG A 19 -11.28 -18.44 -27.06
N PRO A 20 -11.89 -19.59 -27.40
CA PRO A 20 -11.55 -20.36 -28.60
C PRO A 20 -12.27 -19.85 -29.85
N THR A 21 -11.55 -19.75 -30.95
CA THR A 21 -12.10 -19.50 -32.30
C THR A 21 -12.32 -20.82 -33.03
N LYS A 22 -13.55 -21.00 -33.55
CA LYS A 22 -13.95 -22.11 -34.43
C LYS A 22 -13.14 -22.09 -35.73
N ARG A 23 -12.55 -23.23 -36.06
CA ARG A 23 -11.92 -23.57 -37.33
C ARG A 23 -13.00 -23.72 -38.41
N VAL A 24 -12.95 -22.93 -39.48
CA VAL A 24 -13.67 -23.16 -40.73
C VAL A 24 -12.62 -23.43 -41.80
N GLN A 25 -12.61 -24.67 -42.31
CA GLN A 25 -11.94 -25.04 -43.55
C GLN A 25 -12.65 -24.33 -44.70
N LEU A 26 -11.89 -23.65 -45.55
CA LEU A 26 -12.33 -23.15 -46.84
C LEU A 26 -11.18 -23.36 -47.82
N ASP A 27 -11.17 -24.57 -48.33
CA ASP A 27 -10.72 -25.02 -49.63
C ASP A 27 -11.44 -24.21 -50.72
N TYR A 28 -10.70 -23.35 -51.43
CA TYR A 28 -11.04 -22.92 -52.78
C TYR A 28 -9.78 -22.64 -53.59
N ASP A 29 -9.91 -22.98 -54.87
CA ASP A 29 -8.92 -23.22 -55.89
C ASP A 29 -7.93 -22.08 -56.19
N ILE A 30 -6.70 -22.51 -56.50
CA ILE A 30 -5.65 -21.69 -57.11
C ILE A 30 -5.93 -21.69 -58.61
N ASP A 31 -6.43 -20.57 -59.14
CA ASP A 31 -6.34 -20.27 -60.57
C ASP A 31 -5.77 -18.87 -60.79
N ASP A 32 -4.62 -18.90 -61.47
CA ASP A 32 -4.16 -18.05 -62.56
C ASP A 32 -4.75 -16.63 -62.74
N TYR A 33 -3.84 -15.67 -62.92
CA TYR A 33 -3.84 -14.61 -63.95
C TYR A 33 -3.17 -13.32 -63.45
N ASP A 34 -1.94 -13.18 -63.94
CA ASP A 34 -1.26 -11.94 -64.31
C ASP A 34 -2.12 -10.65 -64.26
N LYS A 35 -1.91 -9.86 -63.21
CA LYS A 35 -2.30 -8.45 -63.16
C LYS A 35 -1.11 -7.59 -62.76
N LYS A 36 -0.28 -7.31 -63.77
CA LYS A 36 0.24 -5.97 -64.14
C LYS A 36 0.31 -4.98 -62.98
N LYS A 37 1.55 -4.65 -62.57
CA LYS A 37 1.93 -3.49 -61.75
C LYS A 37 1.28 -2.20 -62.27
N LYS A 38 0.06 -1.90 -61.81
CA LYS A 38 -0.57 -0.59 -62.01
C LYS A 38 0.08 0.38 -61.04
N LYS A 39 0.91 1.28 -61.56
CA LYS A 39 1.33 2.49 -60.84
C LYS A 39 0.04 3.20 -60.40
N PRO A 40 -0.14 3.57 -59.11
CA PRO A 40 -1.36 4.23 -58.68
C PRO A 40 -1.50 5.54 -59.47
N VAL A 41 -2.60 5.66 -60.22
CA VAL A 41 -2.96 6.91 -60.89
C VAL A 41 -3.26 7.90 -59.79
N ILE A 42 -2.30 8.79 -59.50
CA ILE A 42 -2.43 9.85 -58.49
C ILE A 42 -3.65 10.68 -58.87
N THR A 43 -4.73 10.48 -58.10
CA THR A 43 -5.99 11.16 -58.33
C THR A 43 -5.82 12.67 -58.08
N GLN A 44 -6.69 13.52 -58.63
CA GLN A 44 -6.63 14.93 -58.27
C GLN A 44 -6.84 15.16 -56.76
N GLU A 45 -7.53 14.26 -56.09
CA GLU A 45 -7.64 14.24 -54.63
C GLU A 45 -6.29 13.95 -53.96
N ASP A 46 -5.51 13.00 -54.46
CA ASP A 46 -4.15 12.75 -53.97
C ASP A 46 -3.22 13.95 -54.23
N LYS A 47 -3.38 14.67 -55.35
CA LYS A 47 -2.63 15.90 -55.64
C LYS A 47 -3.03 17.04 -54.69
N LYS A 48 -4.33 17.23 -54.45
CA LYS A 48 -4.85 18.25 -53.52
C LYS A 48 -4.48 17.90 -52.07
N ARG A 49 -4.55 16.62 -51.71
CA ARG A 49 -4.11 16.09 -50.42
C ARG A 49 -2.61 16.26 -50.25
N GLY A 50 -1.81 15.93 -51.26
CA GLY A 50 -0.37 16.19 -51.29
C GLY A 50 -0.07 17.68 -51.10
N LYS A 51 -0.75 18.58 -51.82
CA LYS A 51 -0.58 20.03 -51.66
C LYS A 51 -1.01 20.54 -50.27
N ARG A 52 -2.02 19.95 -49.64
CA ARG A 52 -2.43 20.26 -48.25
C ARG A 52 -1.47 19.69 -47.22
N LEU A 53 -0.97 18.47 -47.43
CA LEU A 53 -0.01 17.83 -46.54
C LEU A 53 1.35 18.53 -46.59
N PHE A 54 1.90 18.75 -47.78
CA PHE A 54 3.16 19.46 -47.97
C PHE A 54 3.02 20.97 -47.68
N GLY A 55 1.89 21.59 -48.05
CA GLY A 55 1.61 22.99 -47.72
C GLY A 55 1.38 23.21 -46.22
N GLY A 56 0.75 22.27 -45.52
CA GLY A 56 0.63 22.29 -44.06
C GLY A 56 1.98 22.13 -43.38
N VAL A 57 2.82 21.20 -43.83
CA VAL A 57 4.18 20.98 -43.28
C VAL A 57 5.08 22.20 -43.53
N LEU A 58 5.09 22.77 -44.73
CA LEU A 58 5.87 23.98 -45.02
C LEU A 58 5.29 25.23 -44.32
N SER A 59 3.97 25.32 -44.15
CA SER A 59 3.33 26.38 -43.36
C SER A 59 3.70 26.28 -41.87
N THR A 60 3.85 25.07 -41.32
CA THR A 60 4.33 24.89 -39.94
C THR A 60 5.82 25.20 -39.78
N LEU A 61 6.62 25.07 -40.84
CA LEU A 61 8.03 25.46 -40.84
C LEU A 61 8.21 27.00 -40.94
N SER A 62 7.30 27.70 -41.62
CA SER A 62 7.33 29.16 -41.80
C SER A 62 6.75 29.97 -40.64
N GLN A 63 6.21 29.33 -39.59
CA GLN A 63 5.69 30.00 -38.40
C GLN A 63 6.64 29.80 -37.19
N PRO A 64 7.60 30.72 -36.95
CA PRO A 64 8.53 30.61 -35.82
C PRO A 64 7.84 30.73 -34.45
N THR A 65 6.65 31.32 -34.36
CA THR A 65 5.94 31.58 -33.10
C THR A 65 5.06 30.43 -32.60
N THR A 66 4.49 29.62 -33.50
CA THR A 66 3.65 28.45 -33.14
C THR A 66 4.50 27.30 -32.64
N THR A 67 5.72 27.13 -33.18
CA THR A 67 6.71 26.16 -32.70
C THR A 67 7.07 26.37 -31.23
N SER A 68 7.20 27.62 -30.77
CA SER A 68 7.44 27.96 -29.36
C SER A 68 6.28 27.54 -28.45
N LEU A 69 5.03 27.77 -28.85
CA LEU A 69 3.85 27.34 -28.07
C LEU A 69 3.71 25.81 -28.05
N HIS A 70 3.98 25.13 -29.16
CA HIS A 70 4.00 23.67 -29.21
C HIS A 70 5.13 23.07 -28.37
N GLN A 71 6.32 23.67 -28.37
CA GLN A 71 7.42 23.28 -27.49
C GLN A 71 7.08 23.51 -26.01
N LYS A 72 6.46 24.64 -25.66
CA LYS A 72 5.97 24.92 -24.30
C LYS A 72 4.92 23.91 -23.85
N ARG A 73 3.95 23.56 -24.72
CA ARG A 73 2.94 22.52 -24.44
C ARG A 73 3.58 21.15 -24.25
N LYS A 74 4.55 20.76 -25.09
CA LYS A 74 5.30 19.50 -24.93
C LYS A 74 6.06 19.47 -23.61
N ALA A 75 6.76 20.55 -23.26
CA ALA A 75 7.48 20.67 -22.00
C ALA A 75 6.54 20.62 -20.78
N GLU A 76 5.35 21.22 -20.87
CA GLU A 76 4.34 21.17 -19.81
C GLU A 76 3.76 19.75 -19.64
N ILE A 77 3.48 19.06 -20.74
CA ILE A 77 3.02 17.67 -20.73
C ILE A 77 4.09 16.76 -20.12
N GLU A 78 5.36 16.95 -20.52
CA GLU A 78 6.48 16.19 -19.99
C GLU A 78 6.69 16.45 -18.51
N ARG A 79 6.57 17.71 -18.06
CA ARG A 79 6.61 18.07 -16.64
C ARG A 79 5.49 17.36 -15.87
N LYS A 80 4.25 17.41 -16.37
CA LYS A 80 3.09 16.74 -15.74
C LYS A 80 3.27 15.22 -15.67
N LEU A 81 3.84 14.60 -16.71
CA LEU A 81 4.15 13.17 -16.72
C LEU A 81 5.22 12.82 -15.67
N ARG A 82 6.30 13.61 -15.60
CA ARG A 82 7.36 13.42 -14.58
C ARG A 82 6.79 13.56 -13.16
N GLU A 83 6.00 14.59 -12.92
CA GLU A 83 5.36 14.85 -11.63
C GLU A 83 4.39 13.72 -11.22
N ARG A 84 3.60 13.19 -12.16
CA ARG A 84 2.73 12.03 -11.90
C ARG A 84 3.54 10.78 -11.57
N ALA A 85 4.60 10.51 -12.33
CA ALA A 85 5.47 9.36 -12.08
C ALA A 85 6.22 9.46 -10.74
N GLU A 86 6.59 10.67 -10.30
CA GLU A 86 7.20 10.90 -9.00
C GLU A 86 6.20 10.68 -7.86
N ARG A 87 4.97 11.18 -7.99
CA ARG A 87 3.89 10.91 -7.02
C ARG A 87 3.59 9.42 -6.89
N GLU A 88 3.50 8.70 -7.99
CA GLU A 88 3.23 7.27 -7.99
C GLU A 88 4.36 6.48 -7.30
N LYS A 89 5.62 6.86 -7.56
CA LYS A 89 6.77 6.29 -6.84
C LYS A 89 6.71 6.57 -5.35
N GLU A 90 6.26 7.75 -4.95
CA GLU A 90 6.13 8.12 -3.54
C GLU A 90 5.03 7.32 -2.83
N ILE A 91 3.87 7.18 -3.48
CA ILE A 91 2.77 6.34 -2.99
C ILE A 91 3.25 4.90 -2.81
N MET A 92 3.87 4.31 -3.84
CA MET A 92 4.37 2.94 -3.78
C MET A 92 5.41 2.73 -2.67
N ARG A 93 6.31 3.70 -2.46
CA ARG A 93 7.29 3.62 -1.36
C ARG A 93 6.63 3.67 0.00
N ARG A 94 5.58 4.47 0.16
CA ARG A 94 4.80 4.55 1.40
C ARG A 94 4.00 3.27 1.64
N GLU A 95 3.31 2.77 0.61
CA GLU A 95 2.59 1.49 0.66
C GLU A 95 3.53 0.35 1.09
N ARG A 96 4.75 0.30 0.56
CA ARG A 96 5.74 -0.70 0.96
C ARG A 96 6.13 -0.63 2.44
N LEU A 97 6.11 0.56 3.05
CA LEU A 97 6.34 0.72 4.49
C LEU A 97 5.16 0.20 5.30
N ASP A 98 3.94 0.49 4.85
CA ASP A 98 2.72 0.06 5.52
C ASP A 98 2.54 -1.47 5.40
N GLU A 99 2.81 -2.07 4.23
CA GLU A 99 2.87 -3.53 4.04
C GLU A 99 3.86 -4.21 5.00
N ARG A 100 5.02 -3.56 5.22
CA ARG A 100 6.03 -4.08 6.15
C ARG A 100 5.53 -4.02 7.59
N GLU A 101 4.83 -2.95 7.97
CA GLU A 101 4.21 -2.81 9.28
C GLU A 101 3.13 -3.87 9.51
N GLU A 102 2.25 -4.09 8.53
CA GLU A 102 1.24 -5.14 8.60
C GLU A 102 1.85 -6.54 8.67
N GLY A 103 2.94 -6.78 7.94
CA GLY A 103 3.72 -8.01 8.02
C GLY A 103 4.29 -8.24 9.42
N MET A 104 4.82 -7.18 10.05
CA MET A 104 5.32 -7.20 11.43
C MET A 104 4.19 -7.49 12.42
N LEU A 105 3.06 -6.79 12.33
CA LEU A 105 1.91 -6.98 13.22
C LEU A 105 1.36 -8.41 13.15
N ARG A 106 1.29 -9.00 11.95
CA ARG A 106 0.89 -10.41 11.78
C ARG A 106 1.86 -11.36 12.49
N ARG A 107 3.17 -11.12 12.39
CA ARG A 107 4.18 -11.91 13.13
C ARG A 107 4.02 -11.75 14.64
N HIS A 108 3.80 -10.53 15.12
CA HIS A 108 3.56 -10.24 16.55
C HIS A 108 2.34 -11.00 17.08
N ALA A 109 1.24 -11.03 16.32
CA ALA A 109 0.05 -11.78 16.69
C ALA A 109 0.34 -13.30 16.80
N VAL A 110 1.16 -13.86 15.91
CA VAL A 110 1.58 -15.27 15.99
C VAL A 110 2.45 -15.52 17.22
N VAL A 111 3.38 -14.62 17.53
CA VAL A 111 4.26 -14.73 18.69
C VAL A 111 3.46 -14.70 19.99
N LEU A 112 2.52 -13.76 20.15
CA LEU A 112 1.64 -13.68 21.32
C LEU A 112 0.77 -14.93 21.47
N LYS A 113 0.15 -15.40 20.39
CA LYS A 113 -0.65 -16.62 20.42
C LYS A 113 0.18 -17.83 20.87
N ARG A 114 1.42 -17.93 20.40
CA ARG A 114 2.35 -19.02 20.75
C ARG A 114 2.80 -18.93 22.21
N ALA A 115 2.99 -17.74 22.75
CA ALA A 115 3.40 -17.51 24.14
C ALA A 115 2.35 -17.94 25.18
N LEU A 116 1.08 -18.08 24.77
CA LEU A 116 0.01 -18.56 25.64
C LEU A 116 0.03 -20.09 25.86
N TRP A 117 0.81 -20.83 25.08
CA TRP A 117 0.77 -22.30 25.05
C TRP A 117 2.09 -22.88 25.58
N LEU A 118 1.98 -23.94 26.38
CA LEU A 118 3.15 -24.66 26.88
C LEU A 118 3.77 -25.48 25.74
N GLN A 119 5.08 -25.71 25.85
CA GLN A 119 5.88 -26.46 24.88
C GLN A 119 6.40 -27.74 25.50
N THR A 120 6.43 -28.82 24.73
CA THR A 120 7.15 -30.06 25.09
C THR A 120 8.67 -29.90 24.86
N GLU A 121 9.46 -30.70 25.57
CA GLU A 121 10.92 -30.76 25.40
C GLU A 121 11.34 -31.70 24.26
N SER A 122 10.39 -32.49 23.72
CA SER A 122 10.61 -33.39 22.59
C SER A 122 10.89 -32.64 21.29
N GLU A 123 11.59 -33.30 20.36
CA GLU A 123 11.63 -32.91 18.96
C GLU A 123 10.71 -33.85 18.16
N PRO A 124 9.66 -33.34 17.49
CA PRO A 124 9.26 -31.94 17.32
C PRO A 124 8.60 -31.33 18.57
N ARG A 125 8.75 -30.00 18.73
CA ARG A 125 8.12 -29.24 19.81
C ARG A 125 6.62 -29.14 19.58
N LEU A 126 5.83 -29.63 20.52
CA LEU A 126 4.38 -29.56 20.48
C LEU A 126 3.89 -28.45 21.41
N PHE A 127 2.91 -27.68 20.94
CA PHE A 127 2.25 -26.64 21.73
C PHE A 127 0.94 -27.19 22.28
N TYR A 128 0.71 -27.05 23.57
CA TYR A 128 -0.49 -27.57 24.21
C TYR A 128 -0.98 -26.66 25.34
N LYS A 129 -2.28 -26.77 25.64
CA LYS A 129 -2.91 -26.09 26.77
C LYS A 129 -3.61 -27.13 27.65
N PRO A 130 -3.09 -27.40 28.86
CA PRO A 130 -3.73 -28.31 29.81
C PRO A 130 -5.12 -27.79 30.24
N TRP A 131 -6.04 -28.71 30.55
CA TRP A 131 -7.36 -28.35 31.10
C TRP A 131 -7.27 -27.78 32.52
N ARG A 132 -6.22 -28.11 33.27
CA ARG A 132 -5.87 -27.53 34.57
C ARG A 132 -4.42 -27.08 34.54
N LEU A 133 -4.20 -25.77 34.68
CA LEU A 133 -2.85 -25.20 34.80
C LEU A 133 -2.41 -25.24 36.26
N THR A 134 -1.28 -25.89 36.51
CA THR A 134 -0.56 -25.80 37.79
C THR A 134 0.03 -24.40 37.99
N ARG A 135 0.34 -24.02 39.23
CA ARG A 135 0.92 -22.70 39.54
C ARG A 135 2.21 -22.43 38.76
N GLU A 136 3.10 -23.41 38.71
CA GLU A 136 4.36 -23.33 37.96
C GLU A 136 4.13 -23.16 36.46
N GLN A 137 3.11 -23.84 35.90
CA GLN A 137 2.77 -23.69 34.49
C GLN A 137 2.19 -22.32 34.17
N LYS A 138 1.40 -21.72 35.08
CA LYS A 138 0.91 -20.34 34.93
C LYS A 138 2.06 -19.36 34.90
N GLU A 139 2.98 -19.47 35.85
CA GLU A 139 4.18 -18.63 35.90
C GLU A 139 5.04 -18.78 34.63
N LYS A 140 5.17 -20.00 34.11
CA LYS A 140 5.85 -20.24 32.82
C LYS A 140 5.18 -19.53 31.65
N VAL A 141 3.84 -19.59 31.55
CA VAL A 141 3.09 -18.90 30.50
C VAL A 141 3.18 -17.37 30.66
N GLU A 142 3.04 -16.85 31.88
CA GLU A 142 3.18 -15.42 32.15
C GLU A 142 4.58 -14.91 31.76
N LYS A 143 5.62 -15.67 32.10
CA LYS A 143 6.99 -15.36 31.67
C LYS A 143 7.12 -15.36 30.15
N GLN A 144 6.55 -16.35 29.46
CA GLN A 144 6.56 -16.42 27.99
C GLN A 144 5.87 -15.21 27.36
N VAL A 145 4.72 -14.79 27.90
CA VAL A 145 3.99 -13.61 27.43
C VAL A 145 4.80 -12.34 27.67
N ALA A 146 5.36 -12.16 28.86
CA ALA A 146 6.19 -11.00 29.18
C ALA A 146 7.43 -10.90 28.26
N ASP A 147 8.09 -12.03 28.00
CA ASP A 147 9.24 -12.07 27.07
C ASP A 147 8.80 -11.74 25.63
N ALA A 148 7.66 -12.26 25.19
CA ALA A 148 7.08 -11.97 23.88
C ALA A 148 6.69 -10.49 23.72
N GLU A 149 6.05 -9.90 24.73
CA GLU A 149 5.68 -8.48 24.74
C GLU A 149 6.91 -7.59 24.70
N LYS A 150 7.94 -7.90 25.49
CA LYS A 150 9.23 -7.19 25.46
C LYS A 150 9.90 -7.28 24.09
N GLN A 151 9.83 -8.45 23.44
CA GLN A 151 10.35 -8.61 22.07
C GLN A 151 9.56 -7.73 21.08
N ILE A 152 8.23 -7.71 21.18
CA ILE A 152 7.34 -6.92 20.32
C ILE A 152 7.58 -5.42 20.52
N GLU A 153 7.73 -4.96 21.76
CA GLU A 153 7.99 -3.56 22.08
C GLU A 153 9.32 -3.10 21.45
N ARG A 154 10.37 -3.89 21.60
CA ARG A 154 11.66 -3.62 20.96
C ARG A 154 11.53 -3.52 19.43
N GLU A 155 10.87 -4.50 18.80
CA GLU A 155 10.70 -4.49 17.33
C GLU A 155 9.85 -3.30 16.87
N LYS A 156 8.82 -2.90 17.62
CA LYS A 156 8.02 -1.71 17.32
C LYS A 156 8.84 -0.43 17.40
N GLU A 157 9.71 -0.30 18.40
CA GLU A 157 10.58 0.87 18.53
C GLU A 157 11.62 0.94 17.42
N GLU A 158 12.27 -0.18 17.11
CA GLU A 158 13.21 -0.29 15.99
C GLU A 158 12.51 0.03 14.65
N PHE A 159 11.30 -0.50 14.45
CA PHE A 159 10.50 -0.24 13.26
C PHE A 159 10.06 1.22 13.17
N ARG A 160 9.67 1.84 14.28
CA ARG A 160 9.34 3.27 14.34
C ARG A 160 10.52 4.12 13.92
N GLY A 161 11.71 3.87 14.47
CA GLY A 161 12.94 4.58 14.10
C GLY A 161 13.32 4.36 12.63
N TYR A 162 13.17 3.13 12.13
CA TYR A 162 13.35 2.81 10.71
C TYR A 162 12.35 3.55 9.82
N LYS A 163 11.06 3.54 10.16
CA LYS A 163 9.98 4.19 9.39
C LYS A 163 10.19 5.69 9.35
N GLU A 164 10.54 6.31 10.47
CA GLU A 164 10.85 7.75 10.55
C GLU A 164 12.08 8.13 9.72
N SER A 165 13.16 7.34 9.80
CA SER A 165 14.36 7.56 8.99
C SER A 165 14.06 7.42 7.49
N ARG A 166 13.23 6.44 7.11
CA ARG A 166 12.83 6.24 5.72
C ARG A 166 11.93 7.36 5.21
N LEU A 167 11.01 7.86 6.03
CA LEU A 167 10.17 9.01 5.69
C LEU A 167 10.98 10.30 5.56
N ARG A 168 12.03 10.47 6.40
CA ARG A 168 13.00 11.57 6.26
C ARG A 168 13.76 11.48 4.93
N GLU A 169 14.24 10.30 4.55
CA GLU A 169 14.93 10.06 3.27
C GLU A 169 14.03 10.37 2.05
N LEU A 170 12.73 10.04 2.15
CA LEU A 170 11.73 10.36 1.12
C LEU A 170 11.34 11.85 1.07
N GLY A 171 11.83 12.68 1.99
CA GLY A 171 11.53 14.11 2.02
C GLY A 171 10.09 14.45 2.44
N VAL A 172 9.34 13.47 2.97
CA VAL A 172 7.96 13.66 3.46
C VAL A 172 7.92 14.32 4.85
N TYR A 173 9.07 14.46 5.52
CA TYR A 173 9.15 15.02 6.86
C TYR A 173 9.14 16.56 6.85
N SER A 174 7.95 17.15 6.67
CA SER A 174 7.65 18.55 6.96
C SER A 174 7.03 18.67 8.36
N SER A 175 7.81 19.17 9.34
CA SER A 175 7.34 20.00 10.47
C SER A 175 5.97 19.69 11.11
N SER A 176 5.64 18.44 11.39
CA SER A 176 4.50 18.10 12.26
C SER A 176 4.93 17.03 13.25
N SER A 177 5.81 17.44 14.16
CA SER A 177 5.98 16.75 15.43
C SER A 177 4.64 16.87 16.19
N PRO A 178 3.98 15.77 16.58
CA PRO A 178 2.79 15.88 17.42
C PRO A 178 3.22 16.47 18.76
N GLY A 179 2.66 17.64 19.06
CA GLY A 179 3.01 18.46 20.22
C GLY A 179 3.05 17.66 21.51
N ARG A 180 4.26 17.56 22.09
CA ARG A 180 4.39 17.60 23.53
C ARG A 180 4.08 19.03 23.95
N GLU A 181 2.82 19.31 24.24
CA GLU A 181 2.44 20.51 24.98
C GLU A 181 3.14 20.46 26.33
N SER A 182 4.19 21.28 26.45
CA SER A 182 4.83 21.60 27.72
C SER A 182 3.80 22.33 28.59
N ARG A 183 3.16 21.61 29.51
CA ARG A 183 2.44 22.23 30.61
C ARG A 183 3.45 22.77 31.60
N ASP A 184 3.85 24.02 31.39
CA ASP A 184 4.53 24.81 32.40
C ASP A 184 3.95 26.22 32.39
N ILE A 185 2.94 26.45 33.25
CA ILE A 185 2.58 27.78 33.74
C ILE A 185 2.34 27.62 35.24
N GLY A 186 3.20 28.31 35.98
CA GLY A 186 3.32 28.25 37.43
C GLY A 186 2.15 28.85 38.19
N LYS A 187 2.12 28.44 39.46
CA LYS A 187 1.38 29.03 40.58
C LYS A 187 1.59 30.55 40.65
N GLN A 188 0.49 31.30 40.71
CA GLN A 188 0.39 32.46 41.61
C GLN A 188 -0.98 32.47 42.29
N SER A 189 -0.93 32.43 43.61
CA SER A 189 -2.00 32.67 44.56
C SER A 189 -2.34 34.16 44.64
N GLY A 190 -3.62 34.50 44.66
CA GLY A 190 -4.10 35.85 44.98
C GLY A 190 -5.61 35.83 45.22
N GLN A 191 -6.00 35.96 46.48
CA GLN A 191 -7.38 35.98 46.98
C GLN A 191 -8.20 37.14 46.37
N LYS A 192 -9.46 36.88 46.01
CA LYS A 192 -10.61 37.79 46.19
C LYS A 192 -11.91 36.96 46.27
N GLU A 193 -12.62 37.18 47.37
CA GLU A 193 -13.95 36.66 47.75
C GLU A 193 -15.08 37.13 46.80
N PRO A 194 -16.30 36.54 46.90
CA PRO A 194 -17.17 36.27 45.75
C PRO A 194 -18.27 37.30 45.53
N SER A 195 -18.64 37.50 44.26
CA SER A 195 -19.86 38.21 43.86
C SER A 195 -20.88 37.20 43.31
N GLN A 196 -22.07 37.22 43.90
CA GLN A 196 -23.21 36.35 43.65
C GLN A 196 -23.81 36.59 42.26
N ASP A 197 -23.81 35.60 41.35
CA ASP A 197 -24.84 35.51 40.30
C ASP A 197 -24.91 34.15 39.55
N ASP A 198 -24.88 33.03 40.28
CA ASP A 198 -24.87 31.69 39.64
C ASP A 198 -25.87 30.72 40.30
N ARG A 199 -27.15 31.14 40.33
CA ARG A 199 -28.24 30.34 40.94
C ARG A 199 -29.13 29.56 39.98
N ASN A 200 -28.80 29.39 38.69
CA ASN A 200 -29.68 28.62 37.79
C ASN A 200 -28.96 27.94 36.60
N ARG A 201 -27.90 27.16 36.86
CA ARG A 201 -27.39 26.23 35.84
C ARG A 201 -27.28 24.80 36.39
N PRO A 202 -28.09 23.85 35.91
CA PRO A 202 -27.96 22.46 36.32
C PRO A 202 -26.65 21.86 35.77
N PRO A 203 -25.98 20.98 36.54
CA PRO A 203 -24.72 20.39 36.13
C PRO A 203 -24.91 19.44 34.93
N PRO A 204 -23.93 19.37 34.00
CA PRO A 204 -23.97 18.41 32.92
C PRO A 204 -23.83 16.98 33.48
N ARG A 205 -24.85 16.16 33.24
CA ARG A 205 -24.87 14.76 33.67
C ARG A 205 -23.77 13.97 32.95
N SER A 206 -22.90 13.35 33.75
CA SER A 206 -21.92 12.35 33.31
C SER A 206 -22.64 11.13 32.72
N ARG A 207 -22.29 10.75 31.49
CA ARG A 207 -22.67 9.47 30.86
C ARG A 207 -21.87 8.31 31.47
N LYS A 208 -22.14 8.02 32.74
CA LYS A 208 -21.89 6.72 33.32
C LYS A 208 -23.23 6.36 33.96
N ASP A 209 -23.69 5.13 33.69
CA ASP A 209 -24.92 4.53 34.20
C ASP A 209 -26.15 4.67 33.27
N GLU A 210 -26.08 4.03 32.11
CA GLU A 210 -27.23 3.25 31.62
C GLU A 210 -26.84 1.77 31.69
N MET A 211 -27.41 1.11 32.70
CA MET A 211 -27.54 -0.35 32.82
C MET A 211 -28.38 -0.89 31.65
N ILE A 212 -28.29 -2.15 31.24
CA ILE A 212 -28.99 -3.27 31.88
C ILE A 212 -28.37 -4.59 31.40
N GLU A 213 -28.10 -5.46 32.38
CA GLU A 213 -27.92 -6.90 32.23
C GLU A 213 -29.15 -7.54 31.57
N GLU A 214 -28.95 -8.37 30.55
CA GLU A 214 -29.82 -9.53 30.36
C GLU A 214 -28.95 -10.74 30.01
N TYR A 215 -29.02 -11.71 30.91
CA TYR A 215 -28.47 -13.05 30.82
C TYR A 215 -28.87 -13.74 29.52
N ASN A 216 -28.01 -14.65 29.03
CA ASN A 216 -28.40 -16.05 28.88
C ASN A 216 -27.15 -16.93 28.91
N GLU A 217 -27.12 -17.78 29.95
CA GLU A 217 -26.33 -18.99 30.04
C GLU A 217 -26.84 -20.02 28.99
N ASP A 218 -26.05 -21.06 28.76
CA ASP A 218 -26.37 -22.26 27.95
C ASP A 218 -26.11 -22.22 26.44
N THR A 219 -24.89 -22.62 26.04
CA THR A 219 -24.78 -23.68 25.01
C THR A 219 -23.50 -24.49 25.20
N VAL A 220 -23.63 -25.58 25.94
CA VAL A 220 -22.79 -26.77 25.84
C VAL A 220 -23.38 -27.65 24.73
N CYS A 221 -22.58 -27.98 23.71
CA CYS A 221 -22.55 -29.25 22.98
C CYS A 221 -21.25 -29.33 22.18
#